data_AF-A0A2V8IH74-F1
#
_entry.id   AF-A0A2V8IH74-F1
#
_cell.length_a   1.000
_cell.length_b   1.000
_cell.length_c   1.000
_cell.angle_alpha   90.00
_cell.angle_beta   90.00
_cell.angle_gamma   90.00
#
_symmetry.space_group_name_H-M   'P 1'
#
loop_
_entity.id
_entity.type
_entity.pdbx_description
1 polymer ?
#
loop_
_entity_poly.entity_id
_entity_poly.type
_entity_poly.pdbx_seq_one_letter_code
_entity_poly.pdbx_strand_id
1 'polypeptide(L)'
;MFVPNAIGTFGNSGKNMLRGPRYFNTDFAVLKVTSVTETLDVQFRAEFFNIFNNVNLNAPNSNVSSAQFGRITSALDPRILQFGLKLLF
;
A
#
# COMPACT_ATOMS: atom_id res chain seq x y z
N MET A 1 21.22 -20.57 -4.97
CA MET A 1 19.96 -20.73 -5.74
C MET A 1 19.01 -21.56 -4.89
N PHE A 2 17.74 -21.17 -4.75
CA PHE A 2 16.78 -21.97 -3.99
C PHE A 2 16.42 -23.22 -4.79
N VAL A 3 16.31 -24.37 -4.12
CA VAL A 3 15.95 -25.65 -4.72
C VAL A 3 14.90 -26.31 -3.82
N PRO A 4 13.84 -26.91 -4.37
CA PRO A 4 12.91 -27.71 -3.58
C PRO A 4 13.63 -28.85 -2.86
N ASN A 5 13.35 -29.04 -1.58
CA ASN A 5 13.83 -30.18 -0.82
C ASN A 5 13.12 -31.49 -1.25
N ALA A 6 13.73 -32.64 -0.94
CA ALA A 6 13.10 -33.93 -1.21
C ALA A 6 11.81 -34.11 -0.39
N ILE A 7 10.82 -34.82 -0.94
CA ILE A 7 9.53 -35.05 -0.29
C ILE A 7 9.75 -35.69 1.08
N GLY A 8 9.14 -35.13 2.12
CA GLY A 8 9.27 -35.62 3.50
C GLY A 8 10.57 -35.22 4.22
N THR A 9 11.45 -34.43 3.59
CA THR A 9 12.69 -33.93 4.22
C THR A 9 12.55 -32.47 4.64
N PHE A 10 13.40 -31.99 5.55
CA PHE A 10 13.50 -30.56 5.84
C PHE A 10 14.40 -29.86 4.82
N GLY A 11 14.05 -28.64 4.45
CA GLY A 11 14.94 -27.75 3.68
C GLY A 11 15.97 -27.04 4.57
N ASN A 12 16.97 -26.41 3.94
CA ASN A 12 18.03 -25.64 4.61
C ASN A 12 17.87 -24.12 4.48
N SER A 13 16.76 -23.64 3.93
CA SER A 13 16.48 -22.21 3.79
C SER A 13 16.26 -21.57 5.16
N GLY A 14 16.93 -20.45 5.40
CA GLY A 14 16.66 -19.62 6.57
C GLY A 14 15.26 -18.99 6.55
N LYS A 15 14.81 -18.49 7.71
CA LYS A 15 13.59 -17.68 7.81
C LYS A 15 13.82 -16.32 7.14
N ASN A 16 12.81 -15.80 6.42
CA ASN A 16 12.82 -14.46 5.80
C ASN A 16 13.97 -14.20 4.81
N MET A 17 14.46 -15.22 4.08
CA MET A 17 15.52 -15.02 3.07
C MET A 17 15.05 -14.20 1.86
N LEU A 18 13.74 -14.17 1.58
CA LEU A 18 13.16 -13.29 0.57
C LEU A 18 12.69 -12.01 1.25
N ARG A 19 13.43 -10.92 1.02
CA ARG A 19 13.13 -9.59 1.59
C ARG A 19 12.62 -8.66 0.49
N GLY A 20 11.49 -8.02 0.75
CA GLY A 20 10.95 -6.99 -0.13
C GLY A 20 11.75 -5.68 -0.08
N PRO A 21 11.54 -4.79 -1.06
CA PRO A 21 12.15 -3.47 -1.08
C PRO A 21 11.57 -2.56 0.01
N ARG A 22 12.18 -1.39 0.17
CA ARG A 22 11.75 -0.41 1.17
C ARG A 22 10.36 0.13 0.85
N TYR A 23 9.53 0.22 1.89
CA TYR A 23 8.23 0.90 1.84
C TYR A 23 8.38 2.37 2.24
N PHE A 24 7.80 3.26 1.45
CA PHE A 24 7.71 4.68 1.77
C PHE A 24 6.36 5.21 1.28
N ASN A 25 5.53 5.67 2.21
CA ASN A 25 4.23 6.24 1.91
C ASN A 25 3.99 7.49 2.74
N THR A 26 3.32 8.46 2.15
CA THR A 26 2.91 9.69 2.83
C THR A 26 1.48 9.98 2.43
N ASP A 27 0.60 9.94 3.42
CA ASP A 27 -0.81 10.27 3.27
C ASP A 27 -1.06 11.65 3.86
N PHE A 28 -1.96 12.41 3.24
CA PHE A 28 -2.23 13.79 3.58
C PHE A 28 -3.72 14.09 3.46
N ALA A 29 -4.26 14.89 4.38
CA ALA A 29 -5.65 15.30 4.35
C ALA A 29 -5.77 16.79 4.71
N VAL A 30 -6.66 17.48 4.00
CA VAL A 30 -7.06 18.86 4.29
C VAL A 30 -8.55 18.88 4.53
N LEU A 31 -8.94 19.46 5.66
CA LEU A 31 -10.33 19.68 6.02
C LEU A 31 -10.55 21.17 6.23
N LYS A 32 -11.62 21.71 5.65
CA LYS A 32 -12.04 23.08 5.87
C LYS A 32 -13.52 23.11 6.19
N VAL A 33 -13.87 23.69 7.33
CA VAL A 33 -15.25 24.03 7.68
C VAL A 33 -15.46 25.50 7.34
N THR A 34 -16.54 25.79 6.63
CA THR A 34 -16.93 27.16 6.27
C THR A 34 -18.37 27.36 6.71
N SER A 35 -18.59 28.36 7.57
CA SER A 35 -19.93 28.76 7.97
C SER A 35 -20.63 29.46 6.81
N VAL A 36 -21.79 28.92 6.43
CA VAL A 36 -22.63 29.46 5.35
C VAL A 36 -23.73 30.34 5.95
N THR A 37 -24.32 29.90 7.07
CA THR A 37 -25.26 30.68 7.89
C THR A 37 -24.94 30.50 9.37
N GLU A 38 -25.68 31.16 10.25
CA GLU A 38 -25.54 31.03 11.71
C GLU A 38 -25.82 29.61 12.23
N THR A 39 -26.53 28.78 11.46
CA THR A 39 -26.94 27.42 11.83
C THR A 39 -26.48 26.37 10.83
N LEU A 40 -25.72 26.74 9.79
CA LEU A 40 -25.33 25.83 8.72
C LEU A 40 -23.85 26.00 8.39
N ASP A 41 -23.12 24.91 8.60
CA ASP A 41 -21.71 24.80 8.23
C ASP A 41 -21.55 23.79 7.08
N VAL A 42 -20.56 24.06 6.22
CA VAL A 42 -20.15 23.12 5.18
C VAL A 42 -18.72 22.69 5.42
N GLN A 43 -18.51 21.37 5.54
CA GLN A 43 -17.19 20.78 5.61
C GLN A 43 -16.78 20.24 4.25
N PHE A 44 -15.69 20.78 3.71
CA PHE A 44 -14.96 20.22 2.59
C PHE A 44 -13.78 19.39 3.10
N ARG A 45 -13.58 18.21 2.51
CA ARG A 45 -12.46 17.32 2.78
C ARG A 45 -11.78 16.92 1.49
N ALA A 46 -10.46 17.01 1.46
CA ALA A 46 -9.61 16.44 0.42
C ALA A 46 -8.61 15.47 1.07
N GLU A 47 -8.62 14.22 0.64
CA GLU A 47 -7.74 13.15 1.11
C GLU A 47 -6.83 12.69 -0.04
N PHE A 48 -5.54 12.61 0.25
CA PHE A 48 -4.47 12.26 -0.68
C PHE A 48 -3.74 11.05 -0.10
N PHE A 49 -3.94 9.88 -0.69
CA PHE A 49 -3.18 8.68 -0.35
C PHE A 49 -1.99 8.57 -1.28
N ASN A 50 -0.81 8.32 -0.74
CA ASN A 50 0.45 8.33 -1.49
C ASN A 50 0.66 9.67 -2.25
N ILE A 51 0.69 10.78 -1.50
CA ILE A 51 0.72 12.15 -2.07
C ILE A 51 1.89 12.37 -3.05
N PHE A 52 3.04 11.75 -2.79
CA PHE A 52 4.24 11.80 -3.63
C PHE A 52 4.25 10.78 -4.77
N ASN A 53 3.22 9.93 -4.88
CA ASN A 53 3.10 8.88 -5.89
C ASN A 53 4.33 7.94 -5.92
N ASN A 54 4.84 7.56 -4.75
CA ASN A 54 5.93 6.60 -4.64
C ASN A 54 5.44 5.19 -4.97
N VAL A 55 6.17 4.46 -5.81
CA VAL A 55 5.83 3.08 -6.18
C VAL A 55 6.28 2.14 -5.06
N ASN A 56 5.31 1.68 -4.26
CA ASN A 56 5.57 0.69 -3.22
C ASN A 56 5.38 -0.72 -3.77
N LEU A 57 6.48 -1.38 -4.09
CA LEU A 57 6.49 -2.74 -4.61
C LEU A 57 6.12 -3.77 -3.51
N ASN A 58 5.38 -4.81 -3.89
CA ASN A 58 5.03 -5.91 -2.99
C ASN A 58 6.21 -6.86 -2.74
N ALA A 59 5.98 -7.87 -1.90
CA ALA A 59 6.95 -8.93 -1.68
C ALA A 59 7.21 -9.75 -2.95
N PRO A 60 8.43 -10.28 -3.14
CA PRO A 60 8.74 -11.20 -4.22
C PRO A 60 7.95 -12.51 -4.07
N ASN A 61 7.69 -13.18 -5.19
CA ASN A 61 7.02 -14.48 -5.18
C ASN A 61 7.82 -15.50 -4.36
N SER A 62 7.22 -16.01 -3.28
CA SER A 62 7.84 -16.94 -2.35
C SER A 62 7.61 -18.42 -2.67
N ASN A 63 6.85 -18.71 -3.72
CA ASN A 63 6.59 -20.08 -4.15
C ASN A 63 7.75 -20.59 -5.02
N VAL A 64 8.57 -21.48 -4.46
CA VAL A 64 9.75 -22.06 -5.13
C VAL A 64 9.42 -22.85 -6.40
N SER A 65 8.19 -23.33 -6.56
CA SER A 65 7.74 -24.01 -7.78
C SER A 65 7.24 -23.06 -8.88
N SER A 66 7.13 -21.75 -8.59
CA SER A 66 6.70 -20.75 -9.56
C SER A 66 7.84 -20.36 -10.49
N ALA A 67 7.53 -20.21 -11.79
CA ALA A 67 8.45 -19.60 -12.75
C ALA A 67 8.82 -18.14 -12.40
N GLN A 68 8.04 -17.49 -11.53
CA GLN A 68 8.29 -16.12 -11.06
C GLN A 68 8.97 -16.07 -9.69
N PHE A 69 9.44 -17.20 -9.15
CA PHE A 69 10.09 -17.25 -7.83
C PHE A 69 11.19 -16.18 -7.69
N GLY A 70 11.15 -15.45 -6.57
CA GLY A 70 12.10 -14.38 -6.27
C GLY A 70 11.88 -13.07 -7.04
N ARG A 71 10.91 -13.01 -7.97
CA ARG A 71 10.56 -11.80 -8.72
C ARG A 71 9.39 -11.07 -8.08
N ILE A 72 9.42 -9.75 -8.16
CA ILE A 72 8.29 -8.90 -7.76
C ILE A 72 7.52 -8.51 -9.02
N THR A 73 6.23 -8.79 -9.04
CA THR A 73 5.36 -8.58 -10.21
C THR A 73 4.15 -7.71 -9.91
N SER A 74 4.09 -7.11 -8.72
CA SER A 74 3.00 -6.25 -8.30
C SER A 74 3.48 -5.12 -7.40
N ALA A 75 2.67 -4.07 -7.33
CA ALA A 75 2.84 -2.94 -6.44
C ALA A 75 1.53 -2.69 -5.67
N LEU A 76 1.63 -1.92 -4.59
CA LEU A 76 0.49 -1.34 -3.90
C LEU A 76 -0.16 -0.24 -4.74
N ASP A 77 -1.28 0.27 -4.25
CA ASP A 77 -2.06 1.27 -4.96
C ASP A 77 -1.22 2.53 -5.31
N PRO A 78 -1.41 3.08 -6.52
CA PRO A 78 -0.84 4.36 -6.89
C PRO A 78 -1.50 5.50 -6.09
N ARG A 79 -1.14 6.75 -6.36
CA ARG A 79 -1.78 7.90 -5.71
C ARG A 79 -3.29 7.91 -5.90
N ILE A 80 -4.04 8.02 -4.81
CA ILE A 80 -5.50 8.14 -4.80
C ILE A 80 -5.89 9.51 -4.23
N LEU A 81 -6.80 10.19 -4.91
CA LEU A 81 -7.39 11.45 -4.47
C LEU A 81 -8.87 11.25 -4.20
N GLN A 82 -9.33 11.68 -3.03
CA GLN A 82 -10.73 11.62 -2.64
C GLN A 82 -11.20 12.97 -2.15
N PHE A 83 -12.41 13.35 -2.56
CA PHE A 83 -13.05 14.60 -2.16
C PHE A 83 -14.40 14.31 -1.53
N GLY A 84 -14.68 14.98 -0.43
CA GLY A 84 -15.93 14.86 0.30
C GLY A 84 -16.50 16.23 0.64
N LEU A 85 -17.83 16.34 0.56
CA LEU A 85 -18.58 17.50 1.03
C LEU A 85 -19.62 17.02 2.04
N LYS A 86 -19.68 17.67 3.20
CA LYS A 86 -20.64 17.36 4.25
C LYS A 86 -21.35 18.63 4.72
N LEU A 87 -22.68 18.59 4.76
CA LEU A 87 -23.50 19.61 5.41
C LEU A 87 -23.60 19.30 6.91
N LEU A 88 -23.48 20.35 7.73
CA LEU A 88 -23.61 20.31 9.18
C LEU A 88 -24.72 21.30 9.55
N PHE A 89 -25.69 20.83 10.33
CA PHE A 89 -26.90 21.57 10.74
C PHE A 89 -27.22 21.28 12.20
#